data_AF-A0A496VZ05-F1
#
_entry.id   AF-A0A496VZ05-F1
#
_cell.length_a   1.000
_cell.length_b   1.000
_cell.length_c   1.000
_cell.angle_alpha   90.00
_cell.angle_beta   90.00
_cell.angle_gamma   90.00
#
_symmetry.space_group_name_H-M   'P 1'
#
loop_
_entity.id
_entity.type
_entity.pdbx_description
1 polymer ?
#
loop_
_entity_poly.entity_id
_entity_poly.type
_entity_poly.pdbx_seq_one_letter_code
_entity_poly.pdbx_strand_id
1 'polypeptide(L)'
;MSRRPAKLNVKNFFISIWWATKTRRDPYIRWWVLELDSNNAEAWAGLEDIGNYYVTLAQTALRNRQVEEVKKYLASLNEVNSQAFSVSTLKKQYQQIEAEANRLYQEKQKEQTLQEHVSDLLETCQQYFEAGNLIGIGETALTCYQSVLVIEENNASALAGLKRIEDYYRIRANTALDDRRFDDAERYIANLEKVNPQLSDLANLRQRLADIKN
;
A
#
# COMPACT_ATOMS: atom_id res chain seq x y z
N MET A 1 -38.12 -72.64 -22.21
CA MET A 1 -37.45 -71.66 -23.09
C MET A 1 -38.46 -70.59 -23.44
N SER A 2 -38.33 -69.29 -23.19
CA SER A 2 -37.26 -68.45 -22.64
C SER A 2 -38.00 -67.26 -22.01
N ARG A 3 -37.96 -67.12 -20.67
CA ARG A 3 -38.49 -65.91 -20.01
C ARG A 3 -37.54 -64.77 -20.39
N ARG A 4 -38.01 -63.80 -21.19
CA ARG A 4 -37.25 -62.60 -21.53
C ARG A 4 -36.79 -61.95 -20.21
N PRO A 5 -35.49 -61.67 -20.00
CA PRO A 5 -35.06 -60.94 -18.82
C PRO A 5 -35.71 -59.55 -18.84
N ALA A 6 -36.20 -59.11 -17.68
CA ALA A 6 -36.66 -57.74 -17.49
C ALA A 6 -35.55 -56.80 -17.98
N LYS A 7 -35.90 -55.86 -18.87
CA LYS A 7 -35.00 -54.78 -19.26
C LYS A 7 -34.64 -54.02 -17.98
N LEU A 8 -33.46 -54.28 -17.41
CA LEU A 8 -32.88 -53.35 -16.46
C LEU A 8 -32.76 -52.03 -17.22
N ASN A 9 -33.58 -51.06 -16.84
CA ASN A 9 -33.51 -49.73 -17.41
C ASN A 9 -32.15 -49.16 -16.99
N VAL A 10 -31.19 -49.18 -17.92
CA VAL A 10 -29.81 -48.70 -17.71
C VAL A 10 -29.83 -47.25 -17.17
N LYS A 11 -30.88 -46.47 -17.48
CA LYS A 11 -31.12 -45.14 -16.88
C LYS A 11 -31.28 -45.19 -15.35
N ASN A 12 -32.00 -46.16 -14.80
CA ASN A 12 -32.20 -46.28 -13.34
C ASN A 12 -30.97 -46.88 -12.64
N PHE A 13 -30.16 -47.67 -13.35
CA PHE A 13 -28.97 -48.32 -12.80
C PHE A 13 -27.83 -47.31 -12.58
N PHE A 14 -27.62 -46.38 -13.53
CA PHE A 14 -26.66 -45.29 -13.33
C PHE A 14 -27.12 -44.31 -12.28
N ILE A 15 -28.42 -43.98 -12.22
CA ILE A 15 -28.99 -43.21 -11.10
C ILE A 15 -28.64 -43.93 -9.78
N SER A 16 -28.88 -45.24 -9.62
CA SER A 16 -28.59 -46.01 -8.39
C SER A 16 -27.11 -46.11 -7.96
N ILE A 17 -26.17 -46.24 -8.90
CA ILE A 17 -24.72 -46.25 -8.60
C ILE A 17 -24.24 -44.82 -8.27
N TRP A 18 -24.89 -43.81 -8.83
CA TRP A 18 -24.64 -42.39 -8.59
C TRP A 18 -25.17 -41.92 -7.21
N TRP A 19 -26.13 -42.63 -6.60
CA TRP A 19 -26.52 -42.46 -5.19
C TRP A 19 -25.48 -42.96 -4.18
N ALA A 20 -24.49 -43.75 -4.60
CA ALA A 20 -23.48 -44.35 -3.71
C ALA A 20 -22.28 -43.43 -3.41
N THR A 21 -22.12 -42.31 -4.11
CA THR A 21 -21.11 -41.29 -3.82
C THR A 21 -21.78 -40.03 -3.27
N LYS A 22 -22.36 -40.16 -2.07
CA LYS A 22 -22.97 -39.09 -1.24
C LYS A 22 -21.99 -37.96 -0.85
N THR A 23 -20.85 -37.83 -1.50
CA THR A 23 -19.65 -37.12 -1.03
C THR A 23 -18.94 -36.29 -2.11
N ARG A 24 -19.64 -35.76 -3.10
CA ARG A 24 -19.13 -34.59 -3.83
C ARG A 24 -20.15 -33.46 -3.85
N ARG A 25 -19.78 -32.36 -3.19
CA ARG A 25 -20.42 -31.03 -3.30
C ARG A 25 -20.06 -30.41 -4.65
N ASP A 26 -20.16 -31.21 -5.70
CA ASP A 26 -19.84 -30.84 -7.07
C ASP A 26 -21.16 -30.41 -7.74
N PRO A 27 -21.29 -29.12 -8.11
CA PRO A 27 -22.51 -28.61 -8.71
C PRO A 27 -22.70 -29.11 -10.16
N TYR A 28 -21.64 -29.48 -10.88
CA TYR A 28 -21.71 -29.92 -12.27
C TYR A 28 -22.50 -31.22 -12.42
N ILE A 29 -22.34 -32.11 -11.46
CA ILE A 29 -23.05 -33.38 -11.37
C ILE A 29 -24.58 -33.14 -11.31
N ARG A 30 -25.02 -32.13 -10.58
CA ARG A 30 -26.46 -31.80 -10.42
C ARG A 30 -27.01 -31.04 -11.62
N TRP A 31 -26.23 -30.15 -12.23
CA TRP A 31 -26.57 -29.50 -13.50
C TRP A 31 -26.80 -30.54 -14.62
N TRP A 32 -25.98 -31.58 -14.68
CA TRP A 32 -26.15 -32.67 -15.65
C TRP A 32 -27.43 -33.47 -15.45
N VAL A 33 -27.87 -33.67 -14.20
CA VAL A 33 -29.16 -34.32 -13.91
C VAL A 33 -30.32 -33.44 -14.36
N LEU A 34 -30.25 -32.13 -14.14
CA LEU A 34 -31.28 -31.19 -14.58
C LEU A 34 -31.34 -31.03 -16.10
N GLU A 35 -30.24 -31.27 -16.80
CA GLU A 35 -30.21 -31.33 -18.26
C GLU A 35 -30.95 -32.57 -18.82
N LEU A 36 -30.97 -33.67 -18.06
CA LEU A 36 -31.68 -34.90 -18.40
C LEU A 36 -33.13 -34.92 -17.89
N ASP A 37 -33.39 -34.29 -16.75
CA ASP A 37 -34.68 -34.18 -16.08
C ASP A 37 -34.79 -32.82 -15.38
N SER A 38 -35.35 -31.84 -16.10
CA SER A 38 -35.47 -30.46 -15.61
C SER A 38 -36.39 -30.30 -14.40
N ASN A 39 -37.25 -31.28 -14.12
CA ASN A 39 -38.20 -31.26 -13.00
C ASN A 39 -37.72 -32.08 -11.80
N ASN A 40 -36.47 -32.53 -11.78
CA ASN A 40 -35.91 -33.32 -10.71
C ASN A 40 -35.79 -32.51 -9.39
N ALA A 41 -36.72 -32.74 -8.46
CA ALA A 41 -36.82 -31.98 -7.22
C ALA A 41 -35.58 -32.18 -6.32
N GLU A 42 -34.99 -33.38 -6.32
CA GLU A 42 -33.81 -33.71 -5.52
C GLU A 42 -32.55 -33.01 -6.02
N ALA A 43 -32.37 -32.88 -7.33
CA ALA A 43 -31.25 -32.16 -7.93
C ALA A 43 -31.34 -30.65 -7.61
N TRP A 44 -32.54 -30.07 -7.67
CA TRP A 44 -32.79 -28.69 -7.24
C TRP A 44 -32.52 -28.49 -5.75
N ALA A 45 -33.07 -29.34 -4.89
CA ALA A 45 -32.83 -29.28 -3.44
C ALA A 45 -31.34 -29.41 -3.10
N GLY A 46 -30.62 -30.29 -3.80
CA GLY A 46 -29.18 -30.44 -3.62
C GLY A 46 -28.35 -29.22 -4.06
N LEU A 47 -28.77 -28.50 -5.11
CA LEU A 47 -28.14 -27.23 -5.51
C LEU A 47 -28.44 -26.12 -4.50
N GLU A 48 -29.66 -26.09 -3.96
CA GLU A 48 -30.04 -25.15 -2.90
C GLU A 48 -29.22 -25.36 -1.61
N ASP A 49 -29.02 -26.62 -1.18
CA ASP A 49 -28.18 -26.96 -0.03
C ASP A 49 -26.72 -26.50 -0.22
N ILE A 50 -26.18 -26.70 -1.43
CA ILE A 50 -24.84 -26.23 -1.77
C ILE A 50 -24.78 -24.69 -1.75
N GLY A 51 -25.79 -24.02 -2.31
CA GLY A 51 -25.90 -22.57 -2.25
C GLY A 51 -25.91 -22.04 -0.82
N ASN A 52 -26.77 -22.60 0.04
CA ASN A 52 -26.88 -22.22 1.45
C ASN A 52 -25.57 -22.43 2.24
N TYR A 53 -24.85 -23.50 1.92
CA TYR A 53 -23.53 -23.76 2.48
C TYR A 53 -22.53 -22.65 2.12
N TYR A 54 -22.43 -22.28 0.83
CA TYR A 54 -21.52 -21.22 0.40
C TYR A 54 -21.94 -19.83 0.89
N VAL A 55 -23.23 -19.56 1.04
CA VAL A 55 -23.73 -18.32 1.70
C VAL A 55 -23.20 -18.24 3.14
N THR A 56 -23.28 -19.33 3.90
CA THR A 56 -22.81 -19.37 5.29
C THR A 56 -21.30 -19.16 5.40
N LEU A 57 -20.52 -19.78 4.50
CA LEU A 57 -19.07 -19.58 4.44
C LEU A 57 -18.72 -18.14 4.07
N ALA A 58 -19.38 -17.57 3.06
CA ALA A 58 -19.14 -16.19 2.63
C ALA A 58 -19.51 -15.17 3.72
N GLN A 59 -20.62 -15.37 4.43
CA GLN A 59 -20.98 -14.52 5.58
C GLN A 59 -19.95 -14.61 6.70
N THR A 60 -19.42 -15.81 6.97
CA THR A 60 -18.38 -16.01 7.98
C THR A 60 -17.08 -15.33 7.58
N ALA A 61 -16.66 -15.48 6.32
CA ALA A 61 -15.49 -14.82 5.77
C ALA A 61 -15.64 -13.28 5.78
N LEU A 62 -16.84 -12.75 5.49
CA LEU A 62 -17.12 -11.31 5.62
C LEU A 62 -16.97 -10.82 7.05
N ARG A 63 -17.53 -11.54 8.04
CA ARG A 63 -17.36 -11.21 9.47
C ARG A 63 -15.89 -11.20 9.88
N ASN A 64 -15.09 -12.09 9.30
CA ASN A 64 -13.66 -12.19 9.54
C ASN A 64 -12.82 -11.25 8.65
N ARG A 65 -13.44 -10.39 7.82
CA ARG A 65 -12.78 -9.51 6.82
C ARG A 65 -11.84 -10.25 5.84
N GLN A 66 -12.11 -11.51 5.55
CA GLN A 66 -11.31 -12.35 4.63
C GLN A 66 -11.75 -12.14 3.17
N VAL A 67 -11.38 -11.02 2.58
CA VAL A 67 -11.84 -10.57 1.24
C VAL A 67 -11.66 -11.64 0.17
N GLU A 68 -10.49 -12.28 0.11
CA GLU A 68 -10.20 -13.34 -0.88
C GLU A 68 -11.06 -14.59 -0.71
N GLU A 69 -11.39 -14.96 0.53
CA GLU A 69 -12.28 -16.10 0.80
C GLU A 69 -13.71 -15.77 0.40
N VAL A 70 -14.18 -14.54 0.68
CA VAL A 70 -15.51 -14.08 0.22
C VAL A 70 -15.59 -14.11 -1.31
N LYS A 71 -14.54 -13.66 -2.01
CA LYS A 71 -14.45 -13.71 -3.48
C LYS A 71 -14.58 -15.14 -4.02
N LYS A 72 -13.86 -16.09 -3.42
CA LYS A 72 -13.94 -17.52 -3.78
C LYS A 72 -15.35 -18.07 -3.59
N TYR A 73 -15.98 -17.82 -2.44
CA TYR A 73 -17.33 -18.32 -2.15
C TYR A 73 -18.40 -17.66 -3.02
N LEU A 74 -18.25 -16.36 -3.34
CA LEU A 74 -19.12 -15.68 -4.31
C LEU A 74 -19.01 -16.28 -5.72
N ALA A 75 -17.81 -16.71 -6.14
CA ALA A 75 -17.63 -17.43 -7.40
C ALA A 75 -18.41 -18.75 -7.40
N SER A 76 -18.27 -19.56 -6.33
CA SER A 76 -19.05 -20.80 -6.18
C SER A 76 -20.57 -20.57 -6.14
N LEU A 77 -21.02 -19.46 -5.56
CA LEU A 77 -22.45 -19.08 -5.55
C LEU A 77 -22.98 -18.72 -6.95
N ASN A 78 -22.15 -18.10 -7.79
CA ASN A 78 -22.52 -17.83 -9.18
C ASN A 78 -22.60 -19.14 -10.00
N GLU A 79 -21.73 -20.13 -9.74
CA GLU A 79 -21.74 -21.44 -10.43
C GLU A 79 -23.01 -22.26 -10.16
N VAL A 80 -23.58 -22.15 -8.96
CA VAL A 80 -24.87 -22.77 -8.62
C VAL A 80 -26.08 -21.92 -9.05
N ASN A 81 -25.85 -20.78 -9.72
CA ASN A 81 -26.86 -19.81 -10.17
C ASN A 81 -27.86 -19.45 -9.06
N SER A 82 -27.37 -19.26 -7.83
CA SER A 82 -28.23 -18.93 -6.70
C SER A 82 -28.72 -17.48 -6.82
N GLN A 83 -30.03 -17.31 -7.07
CA GLN A 83 -30.68 -16.00 -7.14
C GLN A 83 -31.24 -15.54 -5.79
N ALA A 84 -30.81 -16.16 -4.68
CA ALA A 84 -31.32 -15.82 -3.37
C ALA A 84 -31.02 -14.35 -3.03
N PHE A 85 -32.00 -13.67 -2.41
CA PHE A 85 -31.86 -12.28 -1.96
C PHE A 85 -30.61 -12.06 -1.09
N SER A 86 -30.25 -13.08 -0.28
CA SER A 86 -29.04 -13.13 0.53
C SER A 86 -27.76 -12.99 -0.29
N VAL A 87 -27.68 -13.58 -1.49
CA VAL A 87 -26.52 -13.49 -2.40
C VAL A 87 -26.36 -12.08 -2.95
N SER A 88 -27.46 -11.42 -3.31
CA SER A 88 -27.42 -10.03 -3.80
C SER A 88 -26.91 -9.05 -2.72
N THR A 89 -27.32 -9.27 -1.47
CA THR A 89 -26.89 -8.47 -0.31
C THR A 89 -25.43 -8.73 0.01
N LEU A 90 -25.02 -10.00 0.02
CA LEU A 90 -23.64 -10.46 0.22
C LEU A 90 -22.69 -9.85 -0.81
N LYS A 91 -23.09 -9.83 -2.09
CA LYS A 91 -22.31 -9.23 -3.18
C LYS A 91 -22.08 -7.73 -2.96
N LYS A 92 -23.09 -6.99 -2.52
CA LYS A 92 -22.95 -5.56 -2.18
C LYS A 92 -21.98 -5.34 -1.03
N GLN A 93 -22.08 -6.14 0.04
CA GLN A 93 -21.17 -6.06 1.18
C GLN A 93 -19.73 -6.38 0.80
N TYR A 94 -19.52 -7.40 -0.03
CA TYR A 94 -18.20 -7.72 -0.58
C TYR A 94 -17.62 -6.56 -1.38
N GLN A 95 -18.38 -5.95 -2.30
CA GLN A 95 -17.92 -4.82 -3.09
C GLN A 95 -17.46 -3.64 -2.23
N GLN A 96 -18.15 -3.38 -1.11
CA GLN A 96 -17.75 -2.34 -0.18
C GLN A 96 -16.41 -2.65 0.51
N ILE A 97 -16.25 -3.87 1.03
CA ILE A 97 -15.02 -4.27 1.73
C ILE A 97 -13.84 -4.41 0.76
N GLU A 98 -14.07 -4.92 -0.46
CA GLU A 98 -13.06 -4.97 -1.52
C GLU A 98 -12.60 -3.57 -1.91
N ALA A 99 -13.53 -2.62 -2.06
CA ALA A 99 -13.18 -1.22 -2.32
C ALA A 99 -12.39 -0.59 -1.18
N GLU A 100 -12.76 -0.84 0.09
CA GLU A 100 -12.01 -0.40 1.27
C GLU A 100 -10.59 -1.01 1.29
N ALA A 101 -10.48 -2.33 1.12
CA ALA A 101 -9.19 -3.03 1.09
C ALA A 101 -8.28 -2.50 -0.02
N ASN A 102 -8.83 -2.28 -1.22
CA ASN A 102 -8.08 -1.70 -2.33
C ASN A 102 -7.62 -0.27 -2.03
N ARG A 103 -8.46 0.56 -1.40
CA ARG A 103 -8.06 1.93 -1.00
C ARG A 103 -6.90 1.91 -0.02
N LEU A 104 -6.98 1.10 1.02
CA LEU A 104 -5.91 0.94 2.01
C LEU A 104 -4.61 0.44 1.37
N TYR A 105 -4.71 -0.49 0.43
CA TYR A 105 -3.54 -0.95 -0.34
C TYR A 105 -2.90 0.19 -1.13
N GLN A 106 -3.70 1.00 -1.83
CA GLN A 106 -3.21 2.15 -2.60
C GLN A 106 -2.59 3.23 -1.71
N GLU A 107 -3.20 3.51 -0.56
CA GLU A 107 -2.66 4.47 0.42
C GLU A 107 -1.29 4.03 0.93
N LYS A 108 -1.16 2.76 1.30
CA LYS A 108 0.11 2.19 1.72
C LYS A 108 1.17 2.25 0.62
N GLN A 109 0.80 1.92 -0.62
CA GLN A 109 1.72 2.02 -1.76
C GLN A 109 2.18 3.46 -1.97
N LYS A 110 1.26 4.42 -1.90
CA LYS A 110 1.58 5.85 -2.02
C LYS A 110 2.53 6.32 -0.92
N GLU A 111 2.31 5.89 0.32
CA GLU A 111 3.19 6.18 1.44
C GLU A 111 4.59 5.60 1.23
N GLN A 112 4.69 4.35 0.77
CA GLN A 112 5.97 3.71 0.45
C GLN A 112 6.72 4.45 -0.66
N THR A 113 6.04 4.77 -1.76
CA THR A 113 6.63 5.54 -2.86
C THR A 113 7.08 6.93 -2.41
N LEU A 114 6.33 7.58 -1.51
CA LEU A 114 6.72 8.86 -0.95
C LEU A 114 7.98 8.74 -0.09
N GLN A 115 8.06 7.70 0.75
CA GLN A 115 9.23 7.43 1.59
C GLN A 115 10.48 7.12 0.75
N GLU A 116 10.35 6.32 -0.30
CA GLU A 116 11.43 6.04 -1.27
C GLU A 116 11.90 7.35 -1.94
N HIS A 117 10.96 8.17 -2.41
CA HIS A 117 11.28 9.45 -3.03
C HIS A 117 12.02 10.41 -2.07
N VAL A 118 11.59 10.49 -0.81
CA VAL A 118 12.26 11.29 0.22
C VAL A 118 13.67 10.75 0.50
N SER A 119 13.84 9.43 0.54
CA SER A 119 15.14 8.80 0.72
C SER A 119 16.12 9.14 -0.41
N ASP A 120 15.69 9.01 -1.67
CA ASP A 120 16.50 9.35 -2.85
C ASP A 120 16.87 10.84 -2.88
N LEU A 121 15.92 11.69 -2.50
CA LEU A 121 16.14 13.13 -2.41
C LEU A 121 17.17 13.45 -1.32
N LEU A 122 17.09 12.83 -0.14
CA LEU A 122 18.07 13.00 0.93
C LEU A 122 19.49 12.57 0.52
N GLU A 123 19.61 11.48 -0.24
CA GLU A 123 20.90 11.06 -0.80
C GLU A 123 21.44 12.12 -1.77
N THR A 124 20.59 12.64 -2.65
CA THR A 124 20.95 13.73 -3.57
C THR A 124 21.40 14.98 -2.82
N CYS A 125 20.71 15.35 -1.73
CA CYS A 125 21.10 16.47 -0.89
C CYS A 125 22.48 16.26 -0.24
N GLN A 126 22.76 15.03 0.19
CA GLN A 126 24.06 14.65 0.73
C GLN A 126 25.17 14.74 -0.34
N GLN A 127 24.88 14.36 -1.58
CA GLN A 127 25.83 14.50 -2.69
C GLN A 127 26.16 15.97 -2.98
N TYR A 128 25.17 16.88 -2.97
CA TYR A 128 25.46 18.32 -3.09
C TYR A 128 26.30 18.83 -1.93
N PHE A 129 26.08 18.31 -0.71
CA PHE A 129 26.89 18.67 0.45
C PHE A 129 28.35 18.25 0.27
N GLU A 130 28.57 16.99 -0.14
CA GLU A 130 29.91 16.43 -0.36
C GLU A 130 30.65 17.08 -1.53
N ALA A 131 29.92 17.49 -2.57
CA ALA A 131 30.46 18.28 -3.67
C ALA A 131 30.83 19.73 -3.28
N GLY A 132 30.51 20.16 -2.06
CA GLY A 132 30.73 21.54 -1.59
C GLY A 132 29.75 22.56 -2.18
N ASN A 133 28.71 22.10 -2.87
CA ASN A 133 27.66 22.94 -3.44
C ASN A 133 26.59 23.25 -2.37
N LEU A 134 26.99 24.02 -1.36
CA LEU A 134 26.18 24.23 -0.15
C LEU A 134 25.11 25.32 -0.34
N ILE A 135 25.51 26.47 -0.88
CA ILE A 135 24.67 27.67 -1.04
C ILE A 135 25.06 28.36 -2.35
N GLY A 136 24.07 28.87 -3.08
CA GLY A 136 24.30 29.49 -4.37
C GLY A 136 23.03 29.63 -5.19
N ILE A 137 23.22 29.78 -6.50
CA ILE A 137 22.14 29.80 -7.49
C ILE A 137 22.01 28.39 -8.06
N GLY A 138 20.77 27.90 -8.15
CA GLY A 138 20.48 26.55 -8.66
C GLY A 138 20.29 25.54 -7.54
N GLU A 139 20.52 24.26 -7.84
CA GLU A 139 20.37 23.17 -6.90
C GLU A 139 21.57 23.13 -5.96
N THR A 140 21.33 23.36 -4.67
CA THR A 140 22.36 23.27 -3.63
C THR A 140 21.90 22.38 -2.49
N ALA A 141 22.82 21.99 -1.61
CA ALA A 141 22.48 21.21 -0.42
C ALA A 141 21.42 21.92 0.43
N LEU A 142 21.51 23.25 0.58
CA LEU A 142 20.51 24.06 1.30
C LEU A 142 19.12 23.93 0.69
N THR A 143 18.98 24.20 -0.62
CA THR A 143 17.66 24.17 -1.28
C THR A 143 17.09 22.75 -1.33
N CYS A 144 17.97 21.74 -1.44
CA CYS A 144 17.57 20.33 -1.44
C CYS A 144 17.04 19.88 -0.07
N TYR A 145 17.74 20.18 1.04
CA TYR A 145 17.21 19.83 2.35
C TYR A 145 15.92 20.61 2.66
N GLN A 146 15.80 21.86 2.21
CA GLN A 146 14.55 22.62 2.33
C GLN A 146 13.40 21.98 1.54
N SER A 147 13.64 21.42 0.36
CA SER A 147 12.59 20.74 -0.40
C SER A 147 12.13 19.44 0.27
N VAL A 148 13.02 18.71 0.94
CA VAL A 148 12.63 17.57 1.81
C VAL A 148 11.70 18.04 2.92
N LEU A 149 11.98 19.18 3.56
CA LEU A 149 11.13 19.72 4.64
C LEU A 149 9.77 20.24 4.15
N VAL A 150 9.61 20.57 2.86
CA VAL A 150 8.30 20.84 2.27
C VAL A 150 7.45 19.57 2.20
N ILE A 151 8.08 18.41 2.01
CA ILE A 151 7.41 17.10 1.97
C ILE A 151 7.16 16.57 3.38
N GLU A 152 8.19 16.63 4.23
CA GLU A 152 8.19 16.16 5.62
C GLU A 152 8.79 17.22 6.55
N GLU A 153 7.94 18.09 7.10
CA GLU A 153 8.33 19.27 7.90
C GLU A 153 9.27 18.94 9.08
N ASN A 154 9.16 17.72 9.63
CA ASN A 154 9.95 17.26 10.77
C ASN A 154 10.98 16.18 10.40
N ASN A 155 11.40 16.09 9.13
CA ASN A 155 12.39 15.11 8.71
C ASN A 155 13.75 15.35 9.39
N ALA A 156 14.11 14.45 10.30
CA ALA A 156 15.32 14.58 11.12
C ALA A 156 16.61 14.62 10.29
N SER A 157 16.67 13.89 9.18
CA SER A 157 17.85 13.84 8.30
C SER A 157 18.04 15.17 7.56
N ALA A 158 16.96 15.78 7.06
CA ALA A 158 17.02 17.08 6.41
C ALA A 158 17.41 18.19 7.40
N LEU A 159 16.80 18.21 8.60
CA LEU A 159 17.17 19.13 9.66
C LEU A 159 18.64 18.98 10.07
N ALA A 160 19.13 17.73 10.19
CA ALA A 160 20.54 17.46 10.47
C ALA A 160 21.45 17.93 9.32
N GLY A 161 21.03 17.78 8.07
CA GLY A 161 21.73 18.28 6.89
C GLY A 161 21.91 19.81 6.92
N LEU A 162 20.82 20.54 7.18
CA LEU A 162 20.87 22.00 7.37
C LEU A 162 21.80 22.38 8.52
N LYS A 163 21.76 21.64 9.62
CA LYS A 163 22.64 21.88 10.76
C LYS A 163 24.12 21.72 10.42
N ARG A 164 24.47 20.72 9.61
CA ARG A 164 25.86 20.55 9.11
C ARG A 164 26.30 21.72 8.23
N ILE A 165 25.41 22.28 7.42
CA ILE A 165 25.71 23.47 6.60
C ILE A 165 25.97 24.68 7.50
N GLU A 166 25.14 24.88 8.54
CA GLU A 166 25.40 25.93 9.53
C GLU A 166 26.77 25.78 10.19
N ASP A 167 27.09 24.57 10.64
CA ASP A 167 28.33 24.30 11.36
C ASP A 167 29.55 24.46 10.44
N TYR A 168 29.42 24.07 9.16
CA TYR A 168 30.45 24.31 8.15
C TYR A 168 30.80 25.81 8.04
N TYR A 169 29.80 26.68 7.84
CA TYR A 169 30.05 28.11 7.69
C TYR A 169 30.48 28.77 9.00
N ARG A 170 29.97 28.32 10.15
CA ARG A 170 30.41 28.77 11.46
C ARG A 170 31.89 28.51 11.69
N ILE A 171 32.35 27.28 11.41
CA ILE A 171 33.77 26.92 11.54
C ILE A 171 34.61 27.77 10.58
N ARG A 172 34.21 27.88 9.30
CA ARG A 172 34.94 28.67 8.30
C ARG A 172 35.03 30.16 8.65
N ALA A 173 33.95 30.75 9.17
CA ALA A 173 33.93 32.13 9.63
C ALA A 173 34.91 32.34 10.80
N ASN A 174 34.86 31.48 11.82
CA ASN A 174 35.79 31.56 12.95
C ASN A 174 37.26 31.41 12.51
N THR A 175 37.57 30.41 11.69
CA THR A 175 38.93 30.23 11.16
C THR A 175 39.38 31.44 10.35
N ALA A 176 38.52 32.02 9.51
CA ALA A 176 38.87 33.21 8.75
C ALA A 176 39.11 34.44 9.65
N LEU A 177 38.35 34.58 10.75
CA LEU A 177 38.60 35.62 11.75
C LEU A 177 39.95 35.43 12.44
N ASP A 178 40.25 34.21 12.88
CA ASP A 178 41.51 33.88 13.57
C ASP A 178 42.73 34.09 12.64
N ASP A 179 42.59 33.77 11.35
CA ASP A 179 43.60 34.00 10.30
C ASP A 179 43.66 35.45 9.80
N ARG A 180 42.81 36.36 10.31
CA ARG A 180 42.64 37.75 9.83
C ARG A 180 42.28 37.88 8.34
N ARG A 181 41.61 36.88 7.77
CA ARG A 181 41.05 36.89 6.40
C ARG A 181 39.64 37.47 6.42
N PHE A 182 39.55 38.79 6.53
CA PHE A 182 38.29 39.47 6.82
C PHE A 182 37.21 39.35 5.73
N ASP A 183 37.59 39.42 4.45
CA ASP A 183 36.63 39.29 3.34
C ASP A 183 36.02 37.87 3.30
N ASP A 184 36.84 36.85 3.59
CA ASP A 184 36.39 35.47 3.72
C ASP A 184 35.42 35.33 4.91
N ALA A 185 35.77 35.90 6.07
CA ALA A 185 34.92 35.87 7.27
C ALA A 185 33.55 36.51 7.00
N GLU A 186 33.52 37.67 6.36
CA GLU A 186 32.30 38.37 5.98
C GLU A 186 31.43 37.54 5.04
N ARG A 187 32.03 36.91 4.02
CA ARG A 187 31.33 36.00 3.11
C ARG A 187 30.75 34.78 3.84
N TYR A 188 31.51 34.16 4.76
CA TYR A 188 31.03 33.00 5.51
C TYR A 188 29.91 33.35 6.49
N ILE A 189 29.98 34.52 7.14
CA ILE A 189 28.90 35.02 8.01
C ILE A 189 27.63 35.29 7.18
N ALA A 190 27.74 35.92 6.02
CA ALA A 190 26.60 36.17 5.14
C ALA A 190 25.97 34.87 4.62
N ASN A 191 26.79 33.85 4.33
CA ASN A 191 26.29 32.53 3.96
C ASN A 191 25.60 31.83 5.13
N LEU A 192 26.14 31.91 6.34
CA LEU A 192 25.51 31.37 7.54
C LEU A 192 24.13 32.01 7.80
N GLU A 193 24.00 33.32 7.60
CA GLU A 193 22.73 34.05 7.70
C GLU A 193 21.69 33.56 6.68
N LYS A 194 22.10 33.21 5.45
CA LYS A 194 21.19 32.62 4.46
C LYS A 194 20.65 31.25 4.88
N VAL A 195 21.43 30.47 5.64
CA VAL A 195 20.99 29.16 6.14
C VAL A 195 20.02 29.35 7.30
N ASN A 196 20.39 30.18 8.27
CA ASN A 196 19.60 30.41 9.46
C ASN A 196 19.76 31.86 9.95
N PRO A 197 18.83 32.75 9.58
CA PRO A 197 18.87 34.15 10.00
C PRO A 197 18.69 34.36 11.51
N GLN A 198 18.09 33.39 12.21
CA GLN A 198 17.78 33.50 13.65
C GLN A 198 18.87 32.90 14.54
N LEU A 199 19.99 32.47 13.94
CA LEU A 199 21.08 31.88 14.69
C LEU A 199 21.72 32.93 15.63
N SER A 200 21.69 32.65 16.93
CA SER A 200 22.21 33.54 17.99
C SER A 200 23.68 33.91 17.79
N ASP A 201 24.49 33.01 17.24
CA ASP A 201 25.93 33.21 17.02
C ASP A 201 26.26 34.25 15.94
N LEU A 202 25.31 34.62 15.07
CA LEU A 202 25.56 35.60 14.00
C LEU A 202 25.95 36.97 14.57
N ALA A 203 25.30 37.40 15.65
CA ALA A 203 25.62 38.66 16.31
C ALA A 203 27.04 38.67 16.88
N ASN A 204 27.45 37.55 17.49
CA ASN A 204 28.80 37.39 18.06
C ASN A 204 29.87 37.43 16.95
N LEU A 205 29.68 36.69 15.86
CA LEU A 205 30.63 36.65 14.74
C LEU A 205 30.80 38.03 14.09
N ARG A 206 29.69 38.78 13.92
CA ARG A 206 29.72 40.15 13.40
C ARG A 206 30.48 41.11 14.31
N GLN A 207 30.27 41.01 15.63
CA GLN A 207 30.99 41.84 16.59
C GLN A 207 32.49 41.54 16.57
N ARG A 208 32.89 40.25 16.59
CA ARG A 208 34.30 39.85 16.50
C ARG A 208 34.95 40.36 15.23
N LEU A 209 34.26 40.30 14.08
CA LEU A 209 34.77 40.86 12.82
C LEU A 209 35.03 42.36 12.93
N ALA A 210 34.12 43.12 13.54
CA ALA A 210 34.28 44.56 13.73
C ALA A 210 35.43 44.90 14.67
N ASP A 211 35.57 44.17 15.79
CA ASP A 211 36.61 44.41 16.79
C ASP A 211 38.02 44.13 16.26
N ILE A 212 38.19 43.10 15.41
CA ILE A 212 39.51 42.71 14.86
C ILE A 212 39.91 43.59 13.66
N LYS A 213 38.95 44.21 12.95
CA LYS A 213 39.22 45.14 11.82
C LYS A 213 39.70 46.52 12.28
N ASN A 214 39.36 46.94 13.50
CA ASN A 214 39.76 48.23 14.10
C ASN A 214 41.18 48.19 14.69
#